data_AF-A0A933FF38-F1
#
_entry.id   AF-A0A933FF38-F1
#
_cell.length_a   1.000
_cell.length_b   1.000
_cell.length_c   1.000
_cell.angle_alpha   90.00
_cell.angle_beta   90.00
_cell.angle_gamma   90.00
#
_symmetry.space_group_name_H-M   'P 1'
#
loop_
_entity.id
_entity.type
_entity.pdbx_description
1 polymer ?
#
loop_
_entity_poly.entity_id
_entity_poly.type
_entity_poly.pdbx_seq_one_letter_code
_entity_poly.pdbx_strand_id
1 'polypeptide(L)'
;MIPSPIGNIINHCWLKLVDDFANLSLDIFQTMPNHFHGIVVLWESPRDLINQIPTNQIPANQIPANQIPTGDTGDSPIPTGLNESRFGPVEGWQQMKNPKQTLGKIIRHFKAKAAKKIHDAGFTGFQWQSKYHDRIIRNEDELDRIRLYIRNNPVNWQEDEENPVS
;
A
#
# COMPACT_ATOMS: atom_id res chain seq x y z
N MET A 1 -6.34 3.19 27.93
CA MET A 1 -7.66 3.62 27.40
C MET A 1 -8.34 2.41 26.77
N ILE A 2 -9.59 2.11 27.10
CA ILE A 2 -10.34 1.02 26.44
C ILE A 2 -10.97 1.60 25.16
N PRO A 3 -10.76 1.01 23.97
CA PRO A 3 -11.34 1.54 22.75
C PRO A 3 -12.87 1.42 22.76
N SER A 4 -13.55 2.48 22.31
CA SER A 4 -15.01 2.47 22.10
C SER A 4 -15.40 1.47 21.00
N PRO A 5 -16.69 1.13 20.84
CA PRO A 5 -17.15 0.29 19.72
C PRO A 5 -16.70 0.83 18.35
N ILE A 6 -16.77 2.15 18.15
CA ILE A 6 -16.26 2.81 16.95
C ILE A 6 -14.74 2.62 16.84
N GLY A 7 -13.99 2.83 17.93
CA GLY A 7 -12.54 2.64 17.96
C GLY A 7 -12.12 1.22 17.61
N ASN A 8 -12.86 0.20 18.07
CA ASN A 8 -12.60 -1.19 17.70
C ASN A 8 -12.79 -1.45 16.20
N ILE A 9 -13.82 -0.85 15.59
CA ILE A 9 -14.04 -0.95 14.14
C ILE A 9 -12.91 -0.25 13.37
N ILE A 10 -12.48 0.92 13.80
CA ILE A 10 -11.36 1.66 13.21
C ILE A 10 -10.08 0.82 13.27
N ASN A 11 -9.72 0.31 14.45
CA ASN A 11 -8.53 -0.53 14.65
C ASN A 11 -8.57 -1.77 13.76
N HIS A 12 -9.73 -2.45 13.70
CA HIS A 12 -9.89 -3.63 12.85
C HIS A 12 -9.74 -3.30 11.36
N CYS A 13 -10.35 -2.21 10.89
CA CYS A 13 -10.23 -1.78 9.50
C CYS A 13 -8.81 -1.35 9.14
N TRP A 14 -8.07 -0.73 10.07
CA TRP A 14 -6.68 -0.35 9.88
C TRP A 14 -5.80 -1.59 9.71
N LEU A 15 -5.89 -2.54 10.65
CA LEU A 15 -5.12 -3.78 10.60
C LEU A 15 -5.41 -4.60 9.34
N LYS A 16 -6.65 -4.54 8.83
CA LYS A 16 -7.04 -5.24 7.59
C LYS A 16 -6.42 -4.67 6.31
N LEU A 17 -5.77 -3.51 6.35
CA LEU A 17 -5.15 -2.92 5.16
C LEU A 17 -4.02 -3.80 4.60
N VAL A 18 -3.28 -4.54 5.45
CA VAL A 18 -2.20 -5.42 4.97
C VAL A 18 -2.71 -6.58 4.12
N ASP A 19 -3.97 -6.99 4.32
CA ASP A 19 -4.62 -8.01 3.49
C ASP A 19 -5.07 -7.45 2.13
N ASP A 20 -5.35 -6.14 2.08
CA ASP A 20 -5.86 -5.46 0.88
C ASP A 20 -4.75 -4.88 -0.02
N PHE A 21 -3.58 -4.59 0.55
CA PHE A 21 -2.49 -3.90 -0.13
C PHE A 21 -1.16 -4.66 0.05
N ALA A 22 -0.69 -5.29 -1.03
CA ALA A 22 0.51 -6.13 -1.03
C ALA A 22 1.83 -5.37 -0.84
N ASN A 23 1.83 -4.04 -0.97
CA ASN A 23 3.02 -3.19 -0.85
C ASN A 23 2.95 -2.24 0.36
N LEU A 24 2.27 -2.69 1.42
CA LEU A 24 1.98 -1.93 2.63
C LEU A 24 2.29 -2.76 3.87
N SER A 25 3.03 -2.15 4.80
CA SER A 25 3.16 -2.61 6.18
C SER A 25 2.68 -1.51 7.13
N LEU A 26 2.19 -1.93 8.29
CA LEU A 26 1.73 -1.03 9.34
C LEU A 26 2.74 -1.07 10.48
N ASP A 27 3.03 0.10 11.04
CA ASP A 27 3.77 0.25 12.29
C ASP A 27 2.79 0.78 13.36
N ILE A 28 3.27 1.46 14.39
CA ILE A 28 2.44 1.94 15.49
C ILE A 28 1.30 2.84 14.99
N PHE A 29 0.15 2.67 15.62
CA PHE A 29 -1.03 3.48 15.40
C PHE A 29 -1.78 3.66 16.71
N GLN A 30 -2.58 4.71 16.78
CA GLN A 30 -3.41 5.04 17.93
C GLN A 30 -4.72 5.65 17.45
N THR A 31 -5.83 5.06 17.92
CA THR A 31 -7.17 5.64 17.76
C THR A 31 -7.49 6.45 19.01
N MET A 32 -7.84 7.71 18.82
CA MET A 32 -8.30 8.64 19.84
C MET A 32 -9.78 9.00 19.59
N PRO A 33 -10.50 9.62 20.55
CA PRO A 33 -11.92 9.92 20.37
C PRO A 33 -12.25 10.79 19.15
N ASN A 34 -11.38 11.73 18.77
CA ASN A 34 -11.60 12.66 17.66
C ASN A 34 -10.68 12.44 16.44
N HIS A 35 -9.58 11.69 16.58
CA HIS A 35 -8.59 11.53 15.52
C HIS A 35 -7.92 10.15 15.55
N PHE A 36 -7.15 9.87 14.49
CA PHE A 36 -6.40 8.63 14.31
C PHE A 36 -4.99 8.95 13.83
N HIS A 37 -3.98 8.37 14.47
CA HIS A 37 -2.60 8.39 13.99
C HIS A 37 -2.16 6.99 13.60
N GLY A 38 -1.39 6.87 12.53
CA GLY A 38 -0.79 5.60 12.12
C GLY A 38 0.42 5.83 11.25
N ILE A 39 1.43 4.98 11.41
CA ILE A 39 2.60 4.92 10.54
C ILE A 39 2.41 3.78 9.55
N VAL A 40 2.68 4.07 8.28
CA VAL A 40 2.69 3.08 7.20
C VAL A 40 4.06 3.05 6.52
N VAL A 41 4.49 1.86 6.13
CA VAL A 41 5.67 1.67 5.30
C VAL A 41 5.19 1.18 3.94
N LEU A 42 5.55 1.92 2.90
CA LEU A 42 5.25 1.57 1.51
C LEU A 42 6.54 1.17 0.83
N TRP A 43 6.50 0.11 0.02
CA TRP A 43 7.59 -0.24 -0.87
C TRP A 43 7.10 -0.33 -2.31
N GLU A 44 8.04 -0.32 -3.24
CA GLU A 44 7.75 -0.57 -4.64
C GLU A 44 7.56 -2.08 -4.83
N SER A 45 6.48 -2.47 -5.51
CA SER A 45 6.38 -3.85 -5.93
C SER A 45 7.37 -4.11 -7.07
N PRO A 46 7.82 -5.36 -7.29
CA PRO A 46 8.62 -5.71 -8.47
C PRO A 46 7.97 -5.26 -9.79
N ARG A 47 6.63 -5.18 -9.84
CA ARG A 47 5.90 -4.65 -11.01
C ARG A 47 6.03 -3.13 -11.14
N ASP A 48 6.06 -2.39 -10.04
CA ASP A 48 6.30 -0.94 -10.06
C ASP A 48 7.72 -0.64 -10.51
N LEU A 49 8.70 -1.46 -10.13
CA LEU A 49 10.08 -1.38 -10.63
C LEU A 49 10.14 -1.66 -12.14
N ILE A 50 9.48 -2.70 -12.64
CA ILE A 50 9.44 -3.03 -14.08
C ILE A 50 8.78 -1.91 -14.91
N ASN A 51 7.71 -1.30 -14.40
CA ASN A 51 7.03 -0.19 -15.08
C ASN A 51 7.81 1.14 -15.03
N GLN A 52 8.87 1.22 -14.22
CA GLN A 52 9.78 2.36 -14.16
C GLN A 52 11.00 2.20 -15.08
N ILE A 53 11.22 1.00 -15.65
CA ILE A 53 12.24 0.79 -16.67
C ILE A 53 11.75 1.49 -17.94
N PRO A 54 12.49 2.47 -18.49
CA PRO A 54 12.17 3.05 -19.78
C PRO A 54 12.17 1.94 -20.83
N THR A 55 11.08 1.77 -21.60
CA THR A 55 10.94 0.72 -22.61
C THR A 55 12.08 0.72 -23.65
N ASN A 56 12.81 1.83 -23.77
CA ASN A 56 13.95 2.01 -24.67
C ASN A 56 15.29 1.48 -24.12
N GLN A 57 15.32 0.89 -22.92
CA GLN A 57 16.55 0.40 -22.28
C GLN A 57 16.60 -1.10 -22.02
N ILE A 58 15.61 -1.89 -22.46
CA ILE A 58 15.73 -3.36 -22.43
C ILE A 58 16.67 -3.75 -23.58
N PRO A 59 17.94 -4.15 -23.32
CA PRO A 59 18.77 -4.68 -24.38
C PRO A 59 18.21 -6.07 -24.71
N ALA A 60 17.94 -6.36 -25.98
CA ALA A 60 17.46 -7.66 -26.44
C ALA A 60 18.36 -8.86 -26.04
N ASN A 61 19.54 -8.60 -25.43
CA ASN A 61 20.59 -9.58 -25.18
C ASN A 61 20.89 -9.87 -23.69
N GLN A 62 20.02 -9.53 -22.75
CA GLN A 62 20.25 -9.82 -21.31
C GLN A 62 19.21 -10.74 -20.66
N ILE A 63 18.59 -11.64 -21.42
CA ILE A 63 17.99 -12.83 -20.82
C ILE A 63 19.14 -13.79 -20.48
N PRO A 64 19.40 -14.15 -19.21
CA PRO A 64 20.40 -15.15 -18.88
C PRO A 64 19.98 -16.49 -19.50
N ALA A 65 20.81 -17.06 -20.37
CA ALA A 65 20.55 -18.31 -21.08
C ALA A 65 20.38 -19.56 -20.17
N ASN A 66 20.56 -19.42 -18.84
CA ASN A 66 20.56 -20.53 -17.88
C ASN A 66 19.22 -20.84 -17.20
N GLN A 67 18.09 -20.32 -17.72
CA GLN A 67 16.74 -20.77 -17.32
C GLN A 67 15.91 -21.27 -18.51
N ILE A 68 16.56 -21.67 -19.60
CA ILE A 68 15.90 -22.45 -20.64
C ILE A 68 15.75 -23.88 -20.08
N PRO A 69 14.54 -24.42 -19.88
CA PRO A 69 14.38 -25.82 -19.55
C PRO A 69 14.98 -26.62 -20.70
N THR A 70 16.05 -27.37 -20.42
CA THR A 70 16.62 -28.35 -21.35
C THR A 70 15.58 -29.46 -21.55
N GLY A 71 14.65 -29.21 -22.46
CA GLY A 71 13.81 -30.21 -23.09
C GLY A 71 14.55 -30.69 -24.34
N ASP A 72 15.16 -31.85 -24.20
CA ASP A 72 15.77 -32.65 -25.25
C ASP A 72 14.78 -32.90 -26.39
N THR A 73 15.12 -32.47 -27.62
CA THR A 73 15.06 -33.29 -28.85
C THR A 73 15.34 -32.46 -30.11
N GLY A 74 16.32 -32.91 -30.90
CA GLY A 74 16.20 -32.93 -32.36
C GLY A 74 16.69 -31.74 -33.17
N ASP A 75 17.90 -31.90 -33.73
CA ASP A 75 18.39 -31.38 -35.01
C ASP A 75 17.53 -30.36 -35.78
N SER A 76 17.98 -29.10 -35.83
CA SER A 76 17.98 -28.27 -37.04
C SER A 76 18.66 -26.90 -36.83
N PRO A 77 19.33 -26.35 -37.85
CA PRO A 77 20.13 -25.14 -37.72
C PRO A 77 19.23 -23.91 -37.50
N ILE A 78 19.66 -23.01 -36.61
CA ILE A 78 19.04 -21.71 -36.40
C ILE A 78 18.98 -20.97 -37.76
N PRO A 79 17.79 -20.69 -38.33
CA PRO A 79 17.71 -19.84 -39.50
C PRO A 79 17.94 -18.39 -39.06
N THR A 80 19.03 -17.81 -39.53
CA THR A 80 19.28 -16.38 -39.59
C THR A 80 18.05 -15.66 -40.16
N GLY A 81 17.37 -14.88 -39.32
CA GLY A 81 16.20 -14.08 -39.72
C GLY A 81 15.00 -14.26 -38.79
N LEU A 82 15.08 -13.71 -37.57
CA LEU A 82 13.90 -13.58 -36.73
C LEU A 82 13.01 -12.45 -37.29
N ASN A 83 11.99 -12.87 -38.05
CA ASN A 83 10.85 -12.06 -38.44
C ASN A 83 9.98 -11.80 -37.19
N GLU A 84 9.82 -10.52 -36.84
CA GLU A 84 8.99 -9.99 -35.74
C GLU A 84 7.50 -10.42 -35.82
N SER A 85 7.05 -11.07 -36.90
CA SER A 85 5.67 -11.54 -37.07
C SER A 85 5.33 -12.88 -36.40
N ARG A 86 6.26 -13.55 -35.70
CA ARG A 86 5.92 -14.80 -34.96
C ARG A 86 5.40 -14.55 -33.55
N PHE A 87 5.59 -13.35 -33.01
CA PHE A 87 4.84 -12.90 -31.84
C PHE A 87 3.55 -12.28 -32.36
N GLY A 88 2.53 -13.10 -32.56
CA GLY A 88 1.16 -12.59 -32.60
C GLY A 88 0.87 -11.76 -31.34
N PRO A 89 -0.15 -10.89 -31.34
CA PRO A 89 -0.53 -10.19 -30.12
C PRO A 89 -0.74 -11.27 -29.07
N VAL A 90 -0.04 -11.17 -27.94
CA VAL A 90 -0.19 -12.11 -26.84
C VAL A 90 -1.58 -11.87 -26.23
N GLU A 91 -2.62 -12.35 -26.90
CA GLU A 91 -3.99 -12.38 -26.40
C GLU A 91 -3.99 -13.24 -25.15
N GLY A 92 -4.05 -12.58 -24.00
CA GLY A 92 -3.95 -13.24 -22.69
C GLY A 92 -3.40 -12.32 -21.61
N TRP A 93 -2.56 -11.35 -21.96
CA TRP A 93 -2.31 -10.22 -21.06
C TRP A 93 -3.45 -9.22 -21.23
N GLN A 94 -4.61 -9.53 -20.63
CA GLN A 94 -5.43 -8.43 -20.15
C GLN A 94 -4.49 -7.54 -19.36
N GLN A 95 -4.26 -6.34 -19.87
CA GLN A 95 -3.48 -5.31 -19.23
C GLN A 95 -4.18 -5.05 -17.89
N MET A 96 -3.82 -5.84 -16.86
CA MET A 96 -4.33 -5.69 -15.52
C MET A 96 -3.77 -4.35 -15.05
N LYS A 97 -4.53 -3.29 -15.35
CA LYS A 97 -4.32 -1.96 -14.82
C LYS A 97 -4.43 -2.12 -13.32
N ASN A 98 -3.31 -2.40 -12.67
CA ASN A 98 -3.19 -2.17 -11.25
C ASN A 98 -2.63 -0.75 -11.14
N PRO A 99 -3.49 0.28 -11.09
CA PRO A 99 -3.00 1.64 -11.08
C PRO A 99 -2.20 1.83 -9.79
N LYS A 100 -0.96 2.33 -9.89
CA LYS A 100 -0.01 2.61 -8.78
C LYS A 100 -0.72 2.77 -7.42
N GLN A 101 -0.41 1.91 -6.46
CA GLN A 101 -0.99 2.01 -5.11
C GLN A 101 -0.36 3.22 -4.42
N THR A 102 -1.15 4.29 -4.27
CA THR A 102 -0.72 5.53 -3.62
C THR A 102 -1.25 5.61 -2.20
N LEU A 103 -0.59 6.38 -1.33
CA LEU A 103 -1.08 6.66 0.02
C LEU A 103 -2.54 7.12 0.00
N GLY A 104 -2.90 8.02 -0.91
CA GLY A 104 -4.29 8.51 -1.03
C GLY A 104 -5.31 7.42 -1.36
N LYS A 105 -4.94 6.37 -2.11
CA LYS A 105 -5.83 5.22 -2.36
C LYS A 105 -6.03 4.39 -1.09
N ILE A 106 -4.95 4.14 -0.36
CA ILE A 106 -4.96 3.38 0.89
C ILE A 106 -5.83 4.10 1.92
N ILE A 107 -5.63 5.41 2.12
CA ILE A 107 -6.42 6.21 3.07
C ILE A 107 -7.88 6.30 2.66
N ARG A 108 -8.18 6.47 1.36
CA ARG A 108 -9.57 6.46 0.87
C ARG A 108 -10.26 5.14 1.18
N HIS A 109 -9.60 4.01 0.89
CA HIS A 109 -10.11 2.68 1.14
C HIS A 109 -10.36 2.42 2.62
N PHE A 110 -9.39 2.79 3.46
CA PHE A 110 -9.51 2.73 4.92
C PHE A 110 -10.71 3.52 5.44
N LYS A 111 -10.81 4.81 5.11
CA LYS A 111 -11.91 5.68 5.56
C LYS A 111 -13.27 5.15 5.10
N ALA A 112 -13.37 4.67 3.86
CA ALA A 112 -14.60 4.12 3.30
C ALA A 112 -15.03 2.82 4.01
N LYS A 113 -14.12 1.86 4.18
CA LYS A 113 -14.41 0.59 4.88
C LYS A 113 -14.81 0.85 6.34
N ALA A 114 -14.09 1.71 7.04
CA ALA A 114 -14.40 2.07 8.41
C ALA A 114 -15.77 2.75 8.53
N ALA A 115 -16.02 3.79 7.74
CA ALA A 115 -17.30 4.51 7.77
C ALA A 115 -18.49 3.57 7.51
N LYS A 116 -18.38 2.71 6.49
CA LYS A 116 -19.40 1.71 6.21
C LYS A 116 -19.67 0.81 7.42
N LYS A 117 -18.65 0.19 8.00
CA LYS A 117 -18.83 -0.71 9.14
C LYS A 117 -19.38 0.00 10.38
N ILE A 118 -18.99 1.26 10.60
CA ILE A 118 -19.47 2.09 11.71
C ILE A 118 -20.96 2.43 11.52
N HIS A 119 -21.36 2.80 10.31
CA HIS A 119 -22.76 3.07 9.98
C HIS A 119 -23.62 1.80 10.06
N ASP A 120 -23.12 0.67 9.55
CA ASP A 120 -23.78 -0.64 9.65
C ASP A 120 -23.96 -1.08 11.12
N ALA A 121 -23.08 -0.62 12.04
CA ALA A 121 -23.18 -0.85 13.48
C ALA A 121 -24.12 0.15 14.22
N GLY A 122 -24.82 1.02 13.49
CA GLY A 122 -25.82 1.95 14.04
C GLY A 122 -25.31 3.35 14.34
N PHE A 123 -24.02 3.65 14.15
CA PHE A 123 -23.45 4.97 14.42
C PHE A 123 -23.50 5.89 13.20
N THR A 124 -24.70 6.16 12.69
CA THR A 124 -24.93 6.88 11.41
C THR A 124 -24.43 8.33 11.40
N GLY A 125 -24.28 8.95 12.57
CA GLY A 125 -23.72 10.30 12.72
C GLY A 125 -22.19 10.38 12.56
N PHE A 126 -21.49 9.25 12.49
CA PHE A 126 -20.04 9.25 12.35
C PHE A 126 -19.61 9.79 10.99
N GLN A 127 -18.65 10.72 10.98
CA GLN A 127 -18.01 11.22 9.77
C GLN A 127 -16.51 11.44 9.97
N TRP A 128 -15.73 11.11 8.93
CA TRP A 128 -14.34 11.51 8.85
C TRP A 128 -14.24 12.96 8.40
N GLN A 129 -13.21 13.66 8.87
CA GLN A 129 -12.74 14.86 8.17
C GLN A 129 -12.33 14.50 6.73
N SER A 130 -12.60 15.39 5.77
CA SER A 130 -12.37 15.12 4.34
C SER A 130 -10.89 14.89 4.02
N LYS A 131 -10.02 15.73 4.58
CA LYS A 131 -8.57 15.67 4.40
C LYS A 131 -7.90 14.73 5.42
N TYR A 132 -6.62 14.47 5.20
CA TYR A 132 -5.73 13.82 6.16
C TYR A 132 -4.38 14.54 6.09
N HIS A 133 -3.61 14.47 7.18
CA HIS A 133 -2.25 14.97 7.24
C HIS A 133 -1.28 13.80 7.06
N ASP A 134 -0.27 13.98 6.21
CA ASP A 134 0.80 13.02 6.01
C ASP A 134 2.17 13.67 6.07
N ARG A 135 3.16 12.88 6.49
CA ARG A 135 4.56 13.29 6.59
C ARG A 135 5.45 12.12 6.23
N ILE A 136 6.44 12.36 5.37
CA ILE A 136 7.47 11.38 5.03
C ILE A 136 8.51 11.36 6.16
N ILE A 137 8.69 10.19 6.77
CA ILE A 137 9.71 9.90 7.78
C ILE A 137 10.99 9.50 7.06
N ARG A 138 12.10 10.21 7.30
CA ARG A 138 13.32 10.10 6.47
C ARG A 138 14.47 9.34 7.13
N ASN A 139 14.41 9.10 8.44
CA ASN A 139 15.45 8.41 9.20
C ASN A 139 14.88 7.77 10.48
N GLU A 140 15.69 6.91 11.12
CA GLU A 140 15.30 6.17 12.32
C GLU A 140 15.05 7.09 13.53
N ASP A 141 15.87 8.12 13.74
CA ASP A 141 15.67 9.07 14.86
C ASP A 141 14.32 9.82 14.76
N GLU A 142 13.91 10.18 13.56
CA GLU A 142 12.58 10.74 13.30
C GLU A 142 11.48 9.69 13.53
N LEU A 143 11.68 8.46 13.07
CA LEU A 143 10.74 7.36 13.27
C LEU A 143 10.51 7.09 14.77
N ASP A 144 11.57 7.00 15.55
CA ASP A 144 11.49 6.72 16.98
C ASP A 144 10.81 7.85 17.75
N ARG A 145 11.08 9.11 17.40
CA ARG A 145 10.36 10.26 17.97
C ARG A 145 8.86 10.20 17.68
N ILE A 146 8.47 9.88 16.44
CA ILE A 146 7.05 9.79 16.05
C ILE A 146 6.40 8.58 16.73
N ARG A 147 7.08 7.44 16.82
CA ARG A 147 6.59 6.27 17.55
C ARG A 147 6.35 6.60 19.02
N LEU A 148 7.30 7.29 19.66
CA LEU A 148 7.18 7.73 21.05
C LEU A 148 5.99 8.68 21.23
N TYR A 149 5.84 9.66 20.35
CA TYR A 149 4.71 10.57 20.33
C TYR A 149 3.37 9.82 20.25
N ILE A 150 3.19 8.96 19.23
CA ILE A 150 1.95 8.19 19.03
C ILE A 150 1.64 7.30 20.24
N ARG A 151 2.66 6.65 20.81
CA ARG A 151 2.50 5.80 22.00
C ARG A 151 2.04 6.57 23.23
N ASN A 152 2.53 7.81 23.39
CA ASN A 152 2.28 8.63 24.57
C ASN A 152 1.04 9.53 24.44
N ASN A 153 0.49 9.71 23.23
CA ASN A 153 -0.71 10.52 23.00
C ASN A 153 -1.90 10.17 23.91
N PRO A 154 -2.21 8.91 24.23
CA PRO A 154 -3.28 8.60 25.17
C PRO A 154 -3.08 9.19 26.57
N VAL A 155 -1.82 9.39 26.99
CA VAL A 155 -1.45 9.92 28.30
C VAL A 155 -1.44 11.46 28.27
N ASN A 156 -0.95 12.03 27.18
CA ASN A 156 -0.82 13.49 27.03
C ASN A 156 -2.09 14.17 26.49
N TRP A 157 -3.16 13.39 26.24
CA TRP A 157 -4.40 13.87 25.63
C TRP A 157 -5.03 15.08 26.34
N GLN A 158 -4.89 15.16 27.67
CA GLN A 158 -5.46 16.27 28.44
C GLN A 158 -4.72 17.60 28.21
N GLU A 159 -3.47 17.55 27.73
CA GLU A 159 -2.58 18.71 27.52
C GLU A 159 -2.34 18.99 26.03
N ASP A 160 -2.98 18.24 25.13
CA ASP A 160 -2.79 18.32 23.68
C ASP A 160 -3.48 19.58 23.09
N GLU A 161 -2.77 20.34 22.24
CA GLU A 161 -3.30 21.51 21.54
C GLU A 161 -4.44 21.18 20.56
N GLU A 162 -4.52 19.92 20.09
CA GLU A 162 -5.60 19.39 19.23
C GLU A 162 -6.77 18.80 20.05
N ASN A 163 -6.76 18.99 21.37
CA ASN A 163 -7.93 18.75 22.23
C ASN A 163 -8.83 20.00 22.15
N PRO A 164 -10.01 19.94 21.50
CA PRO A 164 -10.93 21.05 21.53
C PRO A 164 -11.40 21.23 22.98
N VAL A 165 -10.89 22.27 23.65
CA VAL A 165 -11.48 22.77 24.89
C VAL A 165 -12.97 22.96 24.65
N SER A 166 -13.76 22.30 25.50
CA SER A 166 -15.22 22.25 25.43
C SER A 166 -15.87 23.63 25.54
#